data_AF-A0A2V6EGU6-F1
#
_entry.id   AF-A0A2V6EGU6-F1
#
_cell.length_a   1.000
_cell.length_b   1.000
_cell.length_c   1.000
_cell.angle_alpha   90.00
_cell.angle_beta   90.00
_cell.angle_gamma   90.00
#
_symmetry.space_group_name_H-M   'P 1'
#
loop_
_entity.id
_entity.type
_entity.pdbx_description
1 polymer ?
#
loop_
_entity_poly.entity_id
_entity_poly.type
_entity_poly.pdbx_seq_one_letter_code
_entity_poly.pdbx_strand_id
1 'polypeptide(L)'
;MGRRYANIVGAIATGAILIIGSESIQAQPQGGQRPNVRRMPPPRHVPNLNNPRDRWIAMPPEDRKIFQKNAERWMKMGPEERKVLREREQAYRARVKLEVDAALRDSGLRLEGEKREQFEQRYLQERRRIEYELRQETEAKRQQQLPALQERLKKEFQEPSPSVKSPSAPAASTSPKK
;
A
#
# COMPACT_ATOMS: atom_id res chain seq x y z
N MET A 1 48.98 -8.86 -9.18
CA MET A 1 47.90 -9.26 -10.09
C MET A 1 46.73 -9.74 -9.22
N GLY A 2 45.62 -9.06 -8.99
CA GLY A 2 44.93 -8.07 -9.81
C GLY A 2 43.77 -8.72 -10.54
N ARG A 3 42.56 -8.70 -9.93
CA ARG A 3 41.18 -8.84 -10.48
C ARG A 3 40.32 -9.77 -9.61
N ARG A 4 39.04 -9.52 -9.31
CA ARG A 4 38.14 -8.36 -9.19
C ARG A 4 36.78 -9.00 -8.86
N TYR A 5 36.09 -8.47 -7.85
CA TYR A 5 34.66 -8.53 -7.51
C TYR A 5 33.70 -9.33 -8.41
N ALA A 6 32.83 -10.13 -7.78
CA ALA A 6 31.49 -10.41 -8.28
C ALA A 6 30.51 -10.58 -7.10
N ASN A 7 30.06 -9.45 -6.54
CA ASN A 7 28.82 -9.39 -5.77
C ASN A 7 27.67 -9.26 -6.77
N ILE A 8 26.79 -10.25 -6.86
CA ILE A 8 25.44 -10.07 -7.41
C ILE A 8 24.49 -10.88 -6.54
N VAL A 9 23.97 -10.23 -5.49
CA VAL A 9 22.70 -10.63 -4.88
C VAL A 9 21.70 -9.58 -5.34
N GLY A 10 20.81 -10.00 -6.23
CA GLY A 10 19.69 -9.18 -6.70
C GLY A 10 18.75 -8.86 -5.55
N ALA A 11 18.79 -7.63 -5.07
CA ALA A 11 17.78 -7.12 -4.15
C ALA A 11 16.50 -6.86 -4.95
N ILE A 12 15.56 -7.80 -4.87
CA ILE A 12 14.17 -7.61 -5.26
C ILE A 12 13.63 -6.51 -4.36
N ALA A 13 13.38 -5.33 -4.92
CA ALA A 13 12.68 -4.25 -4.22
C ALA A 13 11.19 -4.64 -4.09
N THR A 14 10.89 -5.47 -3.10
CA THR A 14 9.55 -5.66 -2.57
C THR A 14 9.05 -4.32 -2.04
N GLY A 15 8.21 -3.65 -2.82
CA GLY A 15 7.39 -2.53 -2.36
C GLY A 15 6.35 -3.02 -1.35
N ALA A 16 6.81 -3.35 -0.15
CA ALA A 16 5.98 -3.61 1.00
C ALA A 16 5.56 -2.28 1.64
N ILE A 17 4.30 -1.91 1.51
CA ILE A 17 3.63 -1.09 2.51
C ILE A 17 2.34 -1.82 2.88
N LEU A 18 2.51 -2.87 3.68
CA LEU A 18 1.55 -3.26 4.70
C LEU A 18 2.21 -2.87 6.02
N ILE A 19 1.85 -1.71 6.56
CA ILE A 19 2.12 -1.42 7.96
C ILE A 19 0.99 -2.08 8.73
N ILE A 20 1.29 -3.23 9.33
CA ILE A 20 0.60 -3.74 10.50
C ILE A 20 1.58 -3.61 11.66
N GLY A 21 1.20 -2.83 12.67
CA GLY A 21 1.79 -2.76 13.99
C GLY A 21 1.35 -1.46 14.67
N SER A 22 0.95 -1.40 15.93
CA SER A 22 0.64 -2.38 16.98
C SER A 22 -0.14 -1.61 18.07
N GLU A 23 -0.70 -2.33 19.02
CA GLU A 23 -1.26 -1.85 20.31
C GLU A 23 -2.72 -1.40 20.31
N SER A 24 -3.56 -2.33 20.77
CA SER A 24 -4.89 -2.04 21.29
C SER A 24 -4.78 -1.18 22.55
N ILE A 25 -4.90 0.14 22.39
CA ILE A 25 -5.43 0.96 23.47
C ILE A 25 -6.95 0.95 23.30
N GLN A 26 -7.62 0.29 24.24
CA GLN A 26 -9.06 0.30 24.41
C GLN A 26 -9.50 1.72 24.78
N ALA A 27 -9.70 2.57 23.78
CA ALA A 27 -10.39 3.85 23.92
C ALA A 27 -11.87 3.65 23.55
N GLN A 28 -12.70 3.72 24.57
CA GLN A 28 -14.16 3.77 24.52
C GLN A 28 -14.63 4.88 23.54
N PRO A 29 -15.47 4.59 22.53
CA PRO A 29 -15.95 5.65 21.65
C PRO A 29 -17.01 6.47 22.38
N GLN A 30 -16.62 7.65 22.88
CA GLN A 30 -17.60 8.69 23.19
C GLN A 30 -18.23 9.19 21.88
N GLY A 31 -19.56 9.24 21.87
CA GLY A 31 -20.36 9.64 20.72
C GLY A 31 -20.05 11.05 20.25
N GLY A 32 -19.31 11.15 19.16
CA GLY A 32 -19.20 12.37 18.36
C GLY A 32 -20.27 12.34 17.28
N GLN A 33 -21.22 13.28 17.36
CA GLN A 33 -22.24 13.52 16.34
C GLN A 33 -21.56 13.70 14.97
N ARG A 34 -21.80 12.76 14.06
CA ARG A 34 -21.43 12.91 12.65
C ARG A 34 -22.30 14.02 12.04
N PRO A 35 -21.73 15.03 11.36
CA PRO A 35 -22.53 16.02 10.65
C PRO A 35 -23.40 15.30 9.61
N ASN A 36 -24.65 15.73 9.54
CA ASN A 36 -25.73 15.13 8.76
C ASN A 36 -25.44 15.31 7.25
N VAL A 37 -24.58 14.47 6.68
CA VAL A 37 -24.36 14.42 5.24
C VAL A 37 -25.57 13.73 4.63
N ARG A 38 -26.50 14.56 4.14
CA ARG A 38 -27.65 14.27 3.28
C ARG A 38 -27.57 12.84 2.70
N ARG A 39 -28.37 11.92 3.23
CA ARG A 39 -28.63 10.60 2.63
C ARG A 39 -29.07 10.84 1.18
N MET A 40 -28.13 10.69 0.25
CA MET A 40 -28.45 10.77 -1.17
C MET A 40 -29.33 9.55 -1.48
N PRO A 41 -30.54 9.74 -2.04
CA PRO A 41 -31.38 8.63 -2.43
C PRO A 41 -30.60 7.75 -3.42
N PRO A 42 -30.75 6.41 -3.36
CA PRO A 42 -30.06 5.54 -4.30
C PRO A 42 -30.42 5.97 -5.74
N PRO A 43 -29.44 6.07 -6.65
CA PRO A 43 -29.69 6.48 -8.02
C PRO A 43 -30.72 5.54 -8.67
N ARG A 44 -31.77 6.13 -9.29
CA ARG A 44 -32.86 5.40 -9.98
C ARG A 44 -32.41 4.64 -11.24
N HIS A 45 -31.16 4.81 -11.64
CA HIS A 45 -30.49 4.02 -12.65
C HIS A 45 -29.10 3.68 -12.11
N VAL A 46 -28.94 2.46 -11.60
CA VAL A 46 -27.61 1.89 -11.47
C VAL A 46 -27.17 1.56 -12.90
N PRO A 47 -26.17 2.23 -13.50
CA PRO A 47 -25.64 1.78 -14.78
C PRO A 47 -25.30 0.30 -14.65
N ASN A 48 -25.54 -0.49 -15.71
CA ASN A 48 -25.24 -1.90 -15.66
C ASN A 48 -23.71 -2.07 -15.54
N LEU A 49 -23.22 -2.17 -14.30
CA LEU A 49 -21.80 -2.29 -13.97
C LEU A 49 -21.21 -3.63 -14.49
N ASN A 50 -22.05 -4.55 -14.96
CA ASN A 50 -21.59 -5.77 -15.61
C ASN A 50 -21.12 -5.51 -17.06
N ASN A 51 -21.58 -4.43 -17.70
CA ASN A 51 -21.09 -4.03 -19.03
C ASN A 51 -19.85 -3.12 -18.90
N PRO A 52 -18.67 -3.54 -19.40
CA PRO A 52 -17.45 -2.73 -19.31
C PRO A 52 -17.56 -1.38 -20.04
N ARG A 53 -18.36 -1.30 -21.10
CA ARG A 53 -18.57 -0.04 -21.84
C ARG A 53 -19.35 0.98 -21.01
N ASP A 54 -20.41 0.55 -20.35
CA ASP A 54 -21.25 1.43 -19.51
C ASP A 54 -20.48 1.90 -18.28
N ARG A 55 -19.67 1.01 -17.67
CA ARG A 55 -18.73 1.41 -16.61
C ARG A 55 -17.75 2.48 -17.06
N TRP A 56 -17.19 2.33 -18.26
CA TRP A 56 -16.24 3.30 -18.81
C TRP A 56 -16.87 4.68 -18.99
N ILE A 57 -18.09 4.72 -19.55
CA ILE A 57 -18.84 5.96 -19.75
C ILE A 57 -19.26 6.57 -18.40
N ALA A 58 -19.60 5.77 -17.41
CA ALA A 58 -19.98 6.25 -16.08
C ALA A 58 -18.80 6.74 -15.22
N MET A 59 -17.54 6.41 -15.57
CA MET A 59 -16.37 6.87 -14.83
C MET A 59 -16.12 8.38 -15.04
N PRO A 60 -15.80 9.14 -13.96
CA PRO A 60 -15.30 10.51 -14.05
C PRO A 60 -14.09 10.64 -14.99
N PRO A 61 -13.89 11.78 -15.67
CA PRO A 61 -12.82 11.94 -16.64
C PRO A 61 -11.42 11.77 -16.04
N GLU A 62 -11.20 12.18 -14.79
CA GLU A 62 -9.95 11.98 -14.05
C GLU A 62 -9.67 10.48 -13.82
N ASP A 63 -10.68 9.71 -13.44
CA ASP A 63 -10.55 8.26 -13.21
C ASP A 63 -10.24 7.52 -14.50
N ARG A 64 -10.80 7.98 -15.64
CA ARG A 64 -10.46 7.42 -16.95
C ARG A 64 -8.97 7.57 -17.28
N LYS A 65 -8.34 8.69 -16.93
CA LYS A 65 -6.89 8.90 -17.11
C LYS A 65 -6.07 7.93 -16.25
N ILE A 66 -6.48 7.73 -14.99
CA ILE A 66 -5.83 6.76 -14.09
C ILE A 66 -5.97 5.34 -14.66
N PHE A 67 -7.16 4.99 -15.15
CA PHE A 67 -7.40 3.70 -15.78
C PHE A 67 -6.51 3.48 -17.01
N GLN A 68 -6.39 4.49 -17.89
CA GLN A 68 -5.50 4.42 -19.05
C GLN A 68 -4.04 4.19 -18.65
N LYS A 69 -3.53 4.96 -17.69
CA LYS A 69 -2.16 4.79 -17.17
C LYS A 69 -1.94 3.39 -16.59
N ASN A 70 -2.90 2.87 -15.84
CA ASN A 70 -2.83 1.52 -15.29
C ASN A 70 -2.88 0.44 -16.37
N ALA A 71 -3.70 0.63 -17.41
CA ALA A 71 -3.78 -0.28 -18.55
C ALA A 71 -2.46 -0.28 -19.35
N GLU A 72 -1.87 0.87 -19.61
CA GLU A 72 -0.55 0.97 -20.24
C GLU A 72 0.52 0.27 -19.41
N ARG A 73 0.51 0.47 -18.09
CA ARG A 73 1.42 -0.22 -17.17
C ARG A 73 1.23 -1.74 -17.24
N TRP A 74 -0.02 -2.20 -17.26
CA TRP A 74 -0.35 -3.62 -17.39
C TRP A 74 0.17 -4.23 -18.69
N MET A 75 0.02 -3.53 -19.81
CA MET A 75 0.52 -3.96 -21.12
C MET A 75 2.05 -4.07 -21.15
N LYS A 76 2.75 -3.20 -20.40
CA LYS A 76 4.21 -3.23 -20.26
C LYS A 76 4.73 -4.29 -19.28
N MET A 77 3.90 -4.78 -18.36
CA MET A 77 4.30 -5.81 -17.39
C MET A 77 4.55 -7.18 -18.04
N GLY A 78 5.53 -7.90 -17.51
CA GLY A 78 5.82 -9.28 -17.89
C GLY A 78 4.78 -10.30 -17.36
N PRO A 79 4.81 -11.56 -17.85
CA PRO A 79 3.85 -12.58 -17.44
C PRO A 79 3.91 -12.92 -15.95
N GLU A 80 5.11 -12.98 -15.36
CA GLU A 80 5.29 -13.25 -13.92
C GLU A 80 4.76 -12.11 -13.05
N GLU A 81 5.04 -10.85 -13.41
CA GLU A 81 4.52 -9.69 -12.69
C GLU A 81 2.98 -9.67 -12.70
N ARG A 82 2.39 -9.97 -13.87
CA ARG A 82 0.93 -10.11 -14.00
C ARG A 82 0.37 -11.27 -13.19
N LYS A 83 1.12 -12.37 -13.02
CA LYS A 83 0.73 -13.52 -12.20
C LYS A 83 0.66 -13.11 -10.73
N VAL A 84 1.72 -12.49 -10.20
CA VAL A 84 1.78 -12.02 -8.81
C VAL A 84 0.64 -11.03 -8.52
N LEU A 85 0.35 -10.10 -9.43
CA LEU A 85 -0.76 -9.16 -9.26
C LEU A 85 -2.13 -9.84 -9.28
N ARG A 86 -2.32 -10.86 -10.14
CA ARG A 86 -3.56 -11.66 -10.15
C ARG A 86 -3.75 -12.44 -8.85
N GLU A 87 -2.70 -13.08 -8.35
CA GLU A 87 -2.74 -13.81 -7.07
C GLU A 87 -3.07 -12.88 -5.91
N ARG A 88 -2.44 -11.69 -5.89
CA ARG A 88 -2.74 -10.65 -4.89
C ARG A 88 -4.20 -10.19 -4.97
N GLU A 89 -4.72 -9.97 -6.16
CA GLU A 89 -6.11 -9.58 -6.36
C GLU A 89 -7.08 -10.69 -5.92
N GLN A 90 -6.76 -11.95 -6.20
CA GLN A 90 -7.56 -13.10 -5.75
C GLN A 90 -7.58 -13.20 -4.21
N ALA A 91 -6.42 -13.08 -3.56
CA ALA A 91 -6.32 -13.10 -2.11
C ALA A 91 -7.10 -11.92 -1.48
N TYR A 92 -7.01 -10.74 -2.08
CA TYR A 92 -7.78 -9.58 -1.66
C TYR A 92 -9.29 -9.83 -1.75
N ARG A 93 -9.78 -10.32 -2.90
CA ARG A 93 -11.21 -10.65 -3.09
C ARG A 93 -11.71 -11.67 -2.10
N ALA A 94 -10.92 -12.71 -1.83
CA ALA A 94 -11.27 -13.74 -0.85
C ALA A 94 -11.43 -13.15 0.55
N ARG A 95 -10.47 -12.31 0.98
CA ARG A 95 -10.54 -11.60 2.27
C ARG A 95 -11.76 -10.69 2.36
N VAL A 96 -12.01 -9.89 1.32
CA VAL A 96 -13.13 -8.95 1.29
C VAL A 96 -14.47 -9.69 1.35
N LYS A 97 -14.60 -10.86 0.69
CA LYS A 97 -15.80 -11.68 0.77
C LYS A 97 -16.07 -12.13 2.22
N LEU A 98 -15.06 -12.63 2.92
CA LEU A 98 -15.18 -13.02 4.32
C LEU A 98 -15.55 -11.85 5.24
N GLU A 99 -15.00 -10.66 4.96
CA GLU A 99 -15.30 -9.43 5.69
C GLU A 99 -16.77 -9.01 5.51
N VAL A 100 -17.28 -9.06 4.28
CA VAL A 100 -18.68 -8.76 3.97
C VAL A 100 -19.63 -9.76 4.64
N ASP A 101 -19.31 -11.05 4.58
CA ASP A 101 -20.10 -12.11 5.24
C ASP A 101 -20.11 -11.91 6.76
N ALA A 102 -18.97 -11.51 7.35
CA ALA A 102 -18.89 -11.16 8.77
C ALA A 102 -19.75 -9.94 9.10
N ALA A 103 -19.64 -8.85 8.32
CA ALA A 103 -20.43 -7.65 8.54
C ALA A 103 -21.95 -7.92 8.44
N LEU A 104 -22.36 -8.81 7.52
CA LEU A 104 -23.76 -9.22 7.41
C LEU A 104 -24.22 -9.97 8.66
N ARG A 105 -23.42 -10.93 9.15
CA ARG A 105 -23.71 -11.64 10.41
C ARG A 105 -23.79 -10.71 11.61
N ASP A 106 -22.81 -9.82 11.76
CA ASP A 106 -22.71 -8.89 12.87
C ASP A 106 -23.85 -7.85 12.87
N SER A 107 -24.38 -7.52 11.70
CA SER A 107 -25.55 -6.65 11.57
C SER A 107 -26.85 -7.31 12.05
N GLY A 108 -26.86 -8.63 12.25
CA GLY A 108 -28.06 -9.41 12.57
C GLY A 108 -29.09 -9.52 11.44
N LEU A 109 -28.78 -8.98 10.25
CA LEU A 109 -29.66 -9.01 9.10
C LEU A 109 -29.62 -10.37 8.41
N ARG A 110 -30.79 -10.92 8.11
CA ARG A 110 -30.92 -12.09 7.21
C ARG A 110 -31.36 -11.59 5.84
N LEU A 111 -30.39 -11.35 4.97
CA LEU A 111 -30.61 -10.90 3.60
C LEU A 111 -30.31 -12.03 2.61
N GLU A 112 -31.19 -12.19 1.62
CA GLU A 112 -31.06 -13.18 0.56
C GLU A 112 -31.31 -12.53 -0.81
N GLY A 113 -30.82 -13.18 -1.87
CA GLY A 113 -30.98 -12.72 -3.25
C GLY A 113 -30.54 -11.27 -3.46
N GLU A 114 -31.36 -10.50 -4.16
CA GLU A 114 -31.07 -9.11 -4.55
C GLU A 114 -30.75 -8.20 -3.35
N LYS A 115 -31.43 -8.37 -2.21
CA LYS A 115 -31.17 -7.53 -1.03
C LYS A 115 -29.78 -7.77 -0.45
N ARG A 116 -29.28 -9.01 -0.52
CA ARG A 116 -27.90 -9.32 -0.15
C ARG A 116 -26.95 -8.62 -1.09
N GLU A 117 -27.14 -8.76 -2.40
CA GLU A 117 -26.27 -8.10 -3.40
C GLU A 117 -26.22 -6.58 -3.24
N GLN A 118 -27.36 -5.94 -2.97
CA GLN A 118 -27.43 -4.50 -2.67
C GLN A 118 -26.63 -4.13 -1.41
N PHE A 119 -26.71 -4.94 -0.35
CA PHE A 119 -25.90 -4.75 0.86
C PHE A 119 -24.41 -4.88 0.54
N GLU A 120 -24.01 -5.92 -0.18
CA GLU A 120 -22.60 -6.15 -0.54
C GLU A 120 -22.05 -4.98 -1.37
N GLN A 121 -22.78 -4.54 -2.39
CA GLN A 121 -22.38 -3.39 -3.21
C GLN A 121 -22.22 -2.13 -2.38
N ARG A 122 -23.17 -1.85 -1.49
CA ARG A 122 -23.14 -0.67 -0.62
C ARG A 122 -21.99 -0.72 0.37
N TYR A 123 -21.77 -1.88 1.00
CA TYR A 123 -20.67 -2.11 1.92
C TYR A 123 -19.32 -1.84 1.24
N LEU A 124 -19.11 -2.40 0.04
CA LEU A 124 -17.88 -2.21 -0.71
C LEU A 124 -17.65 -0.75 -1.14
N GLN A 125 -18.72 -0.02 -1.44
CA GLN A 125 -18.64 1.41 -1.76
C GLN A 125 -18.14 2.22 -0.56
N GLU A 126 -18.75 2.04 0.61
CA GLU A 126 -18.37 2.77 1.82
C GLU A 126 -16.98 2.36 2.30
N ARG A 127 -16.63 1.08 2.19
CA ARG A 127 -15.28 0.57 2.49
C ARG A 127 -14.21 1.25 1.64
N ARG A 128 -14.41 1.36 0.32
CA ARG A 128 -13.46 2.05 -0.59
C ARG A 128 -13.28 3.53 -0.21
N ARG A 129 -14.37 4.19 0.21
CA ARG A 129 -14.33 5.58 0.66
C ARG A 129 -13.44 5.73 1.91
N ILE A 130 -13.69 4.89 2.93
CA ILE A 130 -12.89 4.88 4.16
C ILE A 130 -11.41 4.63 3.84
N GLU A 131 -11.11 3.62 3.02
CA GLU A 131 -9.73 3.31 2.63
C GLU A 131 -9.05 4.47 1.88
N TYR A 132 -9.79 5.21 1.06
CA TYR A 132 -9.24 6.37 0.36
C TYR A 132 -8.85 7.48 1.35
N GLU A 133 -9.77 7.82 2.26
CA GLU A 133 -9.53 8.83 3.30
C GLU A 133 -8.31 8.44 4.17
N LEU A 134 -8.25 7.19 4.65
CA LEU A 134 -7.12 6.68 5.44
C LEU A 134 -5.79 6.73 4.68
N ARG A 135 -5.78 6.44 3.37
CA ARG A 135 -4.57 6.54 2.56
C ARG A 135 -4.07 7.97 2.47
N GLN A 136 -4.97 8.94 2.26
CA GLN A 136 -4.58 10.35 2.20
C GLN A 136 -4.01 10.83 3.53
N GLU A 137 -4.64 10.48 4.64
CA GLU A 137 -4.14 10.81 5.97
C GLU A 137 -2.76 10.19 6.25
N THR A 138 -2.59 8.92 5.89
CA THR A 138 -1.32 8.21 6.08
C THR A 138 -0.22 8.81 5.19
N GLU A 139 -0.54 9.15 3.94
CA GLU A 139 0.40 9.81 3.03
C GLU A 139 0.81 11.18 3.55
N ALA A 140 -0.15 11.99 4.01
CA ALA A 140 0.13 13.30 4.58
C ALA A 140 1.06 13.18 5.81
N LYS A 141 0.77 12.25 6.73
CA LYS A 141 1.63 11.96 7.89
C LYS A 141 3.03 11.51 7.46
N ARG A 142 3.11 10.62 6.46
CA ARG A 142 4.41 10.18 5.92
C ARG A 142 5.19 11.36 5.37
N GLN A 143 4.58 12.21 4.56
CA GLN A 143 5.22 13.39 3.97
C GLN A 143 5.75 14.36 5.03
N GLN A 144 5.04 14.53 6.14
CA GLN A 144 5.52 15.34 7.27
C GLN A 144 6.76 14.75 7.95
N GLN A 145 6.87 13.42 8.03
CA GLN A 145 7.96 12.73 8.72
C GLN A 145 9.19 12.48 7.84
N LEU A 146 9.03 12.47 6.52
CA LEU A 146 10.12 12.18 5.58
C LEU A 146 11.35 13.10 5.71
N PRO A 147 11.22 14.44 5.87
CA PRO A 147 12.38 15.31 6.01
C PRO A 147 13.20 15.04 7.27
N ALA A 148 12.53 14.80 8.41
CA ALA A 148 13.21 14.47 9.67
C ALA A 148 13.98 13.15 9.56
N LEU A 149 13.40 12.15 8.89
CA LEU A 149 14.08 10.90 8.57
C LEU A 149 15.30 11.14 7.67
N GLN A 150 15.16 11.94 6.62
CA GLN A 150 16.26 12.27 5.71
C GLN A 150 17.43 12.96 6.42
N GLU A 151 17.15 13.93 7.31
CA GLU A 151 18.19 14.60 8.10
C GLU A 151 18.88 13.66 9.09
N ARG A 152 18.13 12.76 9.74
CA ARG A 152 18.73 11.72 10.59
C ARG A 152 19.67 10.81 9.81
N LEU A 153 19.21 10.30 8.66
CA LEU A 153 20.01 9.46 7.79
C LEU A 153 21.24 10.22 7.27
N LYS A 154 21.09 11.47 6.86
CA LYS A 154 22.21 12.30 6.41
C LYS A 154 23.30 12.41 7.49
N LYS A 155 22.93 12.65 8.76
CA LYS A 155 23.89 12.69 9.87
C LYS A 155 24.59 11.36 10.08
N GLU A 156 23.83 10.27 10.15
CA GLU A 156 24.35 8.91 10.37
C GLU A 156 25.35 8.48 9.29
N PHE A 157 25.12 8.86 8.04
CA PHE A 157 25.97 8.50 6.91
C PHE A 157 27.02 9.57 6.54
N GLN A 158 26.99 10.76 7.16
CA GLN A 158 28.02 11.80 6.97
C GLN A 158 29.13 11.76 8.03
N GLU A 159 28.86 11.23 9.23
CA GLU A 159 29.92 11.05 10.21
C GLU A 159 30.89 9.97 9.74
N PRO A 160 32.20 10.27 9.64
CA PRO A 160 33.18 9.23 9.38
C PRO A 160 33.08 8.22 10.53
N SER A 161 32.81 6.96 10.20
CA SER A 161 32.89 5.85 11.15
C SER A 161 34.13 6.05 12.01
N PRO A 162 34.03 6.10 13.35
CA PRO A 162 35.18 6.32 14.20
C PRO A 162 36.16 5.22 13.86
N SER A 163 37.20 5.63 13.14
CA SER A 163 38.25 4.75 12.68
C SER A 163 38.70 3.97 13.90
N VAL A 164 38.71 2.64 13.74
CA VAL A 164 39.56 1.78 14.53
C VAL A 164 40.91 2.49 14.58
N LYS A 165 41.23 3.12 15.71
CA LYS A 165 42.54 3.67 16.01
C LYS A 165 43.46 2.46 16.09
N SER A 166 43.92 1.97 14.95
CA SER A 166 45.12 1.17 14.87
C SER A 166 46.28 2.11 15.21
N PRO A 167 47.00 1.91 16.32
CA PRO A 167 48.18 2.70 16.61
C PRO A 167 49.24 2.35 15.56
N SER A 168 49.51 3.30 14.68
CA SER A 168 50.68 3.26 13.79
C SER A 168 51.85 3.92 14.51
N ALA A 169 52.95 3.17 14.67
CA ALA A 169 54.33 3.64 14.53
C ALA A 169 55.32 2.46 14.73
N PRO A 170 56.53 2.50 14.15
CA PRO A 170 56.85 2.80 12.75
C PRO A 170 57.78 1.72 12.12
N ALA A 171 57.94 1.81 10.81
CA ALA A 171 58.89 1.00 10.05
C ALA A 171 60.36 1.24 10.48
N ALA A 172 61.12 0.15 10.60
CA ALA A 172 62.58 0.19 10.50
C ALA A 172 63.01 -0.87 9.47
N SER A 173 63.45 -0.37 8.32
CA SER A 173 64.24 -1.11 7.34
C SER A 173 65.48 -1.73 7.99
N THR A 174 65.80 -2.97 7.65
CA THR A 174 67.18 -3.45 7.41
C THR A 174 67.10 -4.85 6.82
N SER A 175 67.36 -4.96 5.51
CA SER A 175 68.01 -6.16 4.99
C SER A 175 69.45 -6.19 5.53
N PRO A 176 70.08 -7.37 5.70
CA PRO A 176 70.95 -7.79 4.62
C PRO A 176 71.02 -9.31 4.37
N LYS A 177 71.63 -9.57 3.22
CA LYS A 177 71.95 -10.82 2.53
C LYS A 177 73.07 -11.60 3.22
N LYS A 178 72.92 -12.91 3.37
CA LYS A 178 73.92 -13.92 2.95
C LYS A 178 73.24 -15.28 2.79
#